data_AF-A0A9E2VCU2-F1
#
_entry.id   AF-A0A9E2VCU2-F1
#
_cell.length_a   1.000
_cell.length_b   1.000
_cell.length_c   1.000
_cell.angle_alpha   90.00
_cell.angle_beta   90.00
_cell.angle_gamma   90.00
#
_symmetry.space_group_name_H-M   'P 1'
#
loop_
_entity.id
_entity.type
_entity.pdbx_description
1 polymer ?
#
loop_
_entity_poly.entity_id
_entity_poly.type
_entity_poly.pdbx_seq_one_letter_code
_entity_poly.pdbx_strand_id
1 'polypeptide(L)'
;MLNPKHEQLISHLFIRACIILKYPNLKFRPMQGRNGGVKSAKNLVLGHTNLKNKTITVDIYTPKHRKPKSYNSILRVIAHEIAHHQKLPYRQRYKGHLIIRKHYPAFYKQVNKNIEKFKKDGVLGEHFN
;
A
#
# COMPACT_ATOMS: atom_id res chain seq x y z
N MET A 1 -22.41 -1.35 -5.73
CA MET A 1 -21.80 -2.00 -6.90
C MET A 1 -20.36 -1.52 -7.01
N LEU A 2 -19.41 -2.44 -7.15
CA LEU A 2 -17.99 -2.11 -7.38
C LEU A 2 -17.86 -1.51 -8.79
N ASN A 3 -17.02 -0.49 -8.97
CA ASN A 3 -16.81 0.13 -10.29
C ASN A 3 -15.68 -0.62 -11.01
N PRO A 4 -15.98 -1.48 -12.01
CA PRO A 4 -14.98 -2.34 -12.64
C PRO A 4 -13.86 -1.56 -13.32
N LYS A 5 -14.15 -0.36 -13.86
CA LYS A 5 -13.13 0.50 -14.49
C LYS A 5 -12.08 1.00 -13.49
N HIS A 6 -12.51 1.30 -12.25
CA HIS A 6 -11.61 1.78 -11.20
C HIS A 6 -10.67 0.68 -10.71
N GLU A 7 -11.19 -0.52 -10.45
CA GLU A 7 -10.38 -1.66 -9.99
C GLU A 7 -9.37 -2.09 -11.07
N GLN A 8 -9.81 -2.17 -12.33
CA GLN A 8 -8.93 -2.49 -13.46
C GLN A 8 -7.78 -1.49 -13.58
N LEU A 9 -8.07 -0.19 -13.54
CA LEU A 9 -7.02 0.82 -13.62
C LEU A 9 -6.04 0.69 -12.45
N ILE A 10 -6.51 0.48 -11.22
CA ILE A 10 -5.62 0.27 -10.08
C ILE A 10 -4.74 -0.97 -10.26
N SER A 11 -5.29 -2.06 -10.79
CA SER A 11 -4.50 -3.25 -11.11
C SER A 11 -3.39 -2.94 -12.14
N HIS A 12 -3.67 -2.15 -13.18
CA HIS A 12 -2.65 -1.71 -14.13
C HIS A 12 -1.59 -0.82 -13.47
N LEU A 13 -2.01 0.15 -12.66
CA LEU A 13 -1.10 1.01 -11.89
C LEU A 13 -0.23 0.21 -10.92
N PHE A 14 -0.78 -0.81 -10.28
CA PHE A 14 -0.04 -1.71 -9.39
C PHE A 14 1.02 -2.50 -10.15
N ILE A 15 0.68 -3.05 -11.33
CA ILE A 15 1.65 -3.77 -12.18
C ILE A 15 2.79 -2.83 -12.55
N ARG A 16 2.48 -1.61 -13.00
CA ARG A 16 3.49 -0.60 -13.33
C ARG A 16 4.37 -0.26 -12.13
N ALA A 17 3.78 -0.07 -10.95
CA ALA A 17 4.49 0.17 -9.70
C ALA A 17 5.47 -0.97 -9.35
N CYS A 18 5.04 -2.22 -9.52
CA CYS A 18 5.87 -3.39 -9.29
C CYS A 18 7.06 -3.46 -10.27
N ILE A 19 6.85 -3.12 -11.54
CA ILE A 19 7.92 -3.05 -12.56
C ILE A 19 8.96 -2.00 -12.18
N ILE A 20 8.53 -0.77 -11.87
CA ILE A 20 9.42 0.34 -11.51
C ILE A 20 10.26 0.03 -10.27
N LEU A 21 9.66 -0.65 -9.29
CA LEU A 21 10.33 -1.00 -8.04
C LEU A 21 11.10 -2.32 -8.10
N LYS A 22 11.04 -3.07 -9.21
CA LYS A 22 11.66 -4.39 -9.41
C LYS A 22 11.10 -5.50 -8.50
N TYR A 23 9.79 -5.48 -8.27
CA TYR A 23 9.03 -6.50 -7.51
C TYR A 23 7.86 -7.09 -8.33
N PRO A 24 8.09 -7.66 -9.53
CA PRO A 24 7.02 -8.11 -10.43
C PRO A 24 6.17 -9.28 -9.88
N ASN A 25 6.71 -10.03 -8.92
CA ASN A 25 6.06 -11.23 -8.37
C ASN A 25 5.03 -10.93 -7.26
N LEU A 26 4.79 -9.65 -6.96
CA LEU A 26 3.78 -9.27 -5.98
C LEU A 26 2.38 -9.37 -6.59
N LYS A 27 1.43 -9.87 -5.80
CA LYS A 27 0.02 -10.00 -6.18
C LYS A 27 -0.79 -8.87 -5.55
N PHE A 28 -1.70 -8.28 -6.31
CA PHE A 28 -2.62 -7.28 -5.80
C PHE A 28 -3.97 -7.88 -5.45
N ARG A 29 -4.53 -7.45 -4.32
CA ARG A 29 -5.91 -7.76 -3.94
C ARG A 29 -6.62 -6.49 -3.46
N PRO A 30 -7.73 -6.06 -4.06
CA PRO A 30 -8.54 -5.02 -3.46
C PRO A 30 -9.18 -5.54 -2.17
N MET A 31 -9.23 -4.71 -1.14
CA MET A 31 -9.91 -5.06 0.11
C MET A 31 -11.43 -5.09 -0.11
N GLN A 32 -11.97 -6.29 -0.22
CA GLN A 32 -13.41 -6.52 -0.33
C GLN A 32 -14.04 -6.54 1.07
N GLY A 33 -15.14 -5.80 1.25
CA GLY A 33 -16.02 -5.94 2.40
C GLY A 33 -15.52 -5.29 3.69
N ARG A 34 -16.07 -4.11 4.01
CA ARG A 34 -16.37 -3.77 5.40
C ARG A 34 -17.89 -3.89 5.53
N ASN A 35 -18.39 -5.03 5.99
CA ASN A 35 -19.84 -5.32 6.14
C ASN A 35 -20.47 -4.58 7.34
N GLY A 36 -19.95 -3.39 7.66
CA GLY A 36 -20.39 -2.56 8.75
C GLY A 36 -19.55 -1.29 8.69
N GLY A 37 -20.21 -0.14 8.57
CA GLY A 37 -19.54 1.15 8.51
C GLY A 37 -18.45 1.26 9.58
N VAL A 38 -17.30 1.86 9.23
CA VAL A 38 -16.22 2.05 10.19
C VAL A 38 -16.70 2.99 11.30
N LYS A 39 -16.92 2.43 12.50
CA LYS A 39 -17.39 3.18 13.68
C LYS A 39 -16.34 4.17 14.23
N SER A 40 -15.06 4.01 13.86
CA SER A 40 -13.97 4.88 14.35
C SER A 40 -12.78 4.93 13.39
N ALA A 41 -12.27 6.14 13.13
CA ALA A 41 -11.09 6.39 12.29
C ALA A 41 -9.78 5.86 12.89
N LYS A 42 -9.73 5.59 14.22
CA LYS A 42 -8.48 5.28 14.95
C LYS A 42 -7.85 3.93 14.56
N ASN A 43 -8.64 2.97 14.08
CA ASN A 43 -8.17 1.61 13.75
C ASN A 43 -8.30 1.28 12.26
N LEU A 44 -8.25 2.31 11.41
CA LEU A 44 -8.47 2.14 9.98
C LEU A 44 -7.24 1.52 9.29
N VAL A 45 -7.35 0.25 8.88
CA VAL A 45 -6.35 -0.39 8.03
C VAL A 45 -6.54 0.03 6.58
N LEU A 46 -5.58 0.78 6.05
CA LEU A 46 -5.60 1.27 4.66
C LEU A 46 -5.01 0.25 3.67
N GLY A 47 -4.08 -0.55 4.13
CA GLY A 47 -3.43 -1.61 3.36
C GLY A 47 -2.68 -2.54 4.30
N HIS A 48 -2.38 -3.72 3.79
CA HIS A 48 -1.46 -4.64 4.44
C HIS A 48 -0.82 -5.55 3.39
N THR A 49 0.39 -6.03 3.70
CA THR A 49 1.10 -7.00 2.89
C THR A 49 1.31 -8.30 3.64
N ASN A 50 1.16 -9.43 2.93
CA ASN A 50 1.61 -10.73 3.39
C ASN A 50 2.96 -11.03 2.74
N LEU A 51 4.03 -10.99 3.55
CA LEU A 51 5.40 -11.24 3.10
C LEU A 51 5.62 -12.67 2.59
N LYS A 52 4.92 -13.66 3.16
CA LYS A 52 5.04 -15.07 2.75
C LYS A 52 4.40 -15.30 1.38
N ASN A 53 3.15 -14.85 1.24
CA ASN A 53 2.35 -15.10 0.04
C ASN A 53 2.56 -14.05 -1.06
N LYS A 54 3.38 -13.01 -0.78
CA LYS A 54 3.68 -11.90 -1.70
C LYS A 54 2.42 -11.16 -2.16
N THR A 55 1.40 -11.10 -1.32
CA THR A 55 0.12 -10.45 -1.63
C THR A 55 0.02 -9.12 -0.91
N ILE A 56 -0.23 -8.05 -1.66
CA ILE A 56 -0.55 -6.72 -1.15
C ILE A 56 -2.05 -6.51 -1.27
N THR A 57 -2.68 -6.21 -0.14
CA THR A 57 -4.09 -5.88 -0.06
C THR A 57 -4.26 -4.40 0.24
N VAL A 58 -5.02 -3.66 -0.59
CA VAL A 58 -5.25 -2.22 -0.39
C VAL A 58 -6.74 -1.92 -0.37
N ASP A 59 -7.16 -1.08 0.58
CA ASP A 59 -8.51 -0.53 0.60
C ASP A 59 -8.60 0.60 -0.42
N ILE A 60 -9.19 0.30 -1.57
CA ILE A 60 -9.31 1.22 -2.71
C ILE A 60 -10.55 2.12 -2.63
N TYR A 61 -11.42 1.89 -1.64
CA TYR A 61 -12.63 2.66 -1.42
C TYR A 61 -12.62 3.36 -0.06
N THR A 62 -13.30 4.48 0.04
CA THR A 62 -13.41 5.24 1.30
C THR A 62 -14.15 4.41 2.37
N PRO A 63 -13.78 4.57 3.65
CA PRO A 63 -14.29 3.68 4.70
C PRO A 63 -15.80 3.80 4.96
N LYS A 64 -16.32 5.03 4.93
CA LYS A 64 -17.71 5.35 5.28
C LYS A 64 -18.67 5.24 4.09
N HIS A 65 -18.29 5.83 2.96
CA HIS A 65 -19.19 5.96 1.79
C HIS A 65 -18.87 4.98 0.66
N ARG A 66 -17.82 4.16 0.81
CA ARG A 66 -17.33 3.23 -0.23
C ARG A 66 -17.12 3.88 -1.61
N LYS A 67 -16.87 5.19 -1.63
CA LYS A 67 -16.49 5.94 -2.84
C LYS A 67 -15.06 5.60 -3.25
N PRO A 68 -14.72 5.57 -4.55
CA PRO A 68 -13.34 5.41 -5.03
C PRO A 68 -12.37 6.35 -4.30
N LYS A 69 -11.23 5.86 -3.82
CA LYS A 69 -10.15 6.72 -3.33
C LYS A 69 -9.39 7.31 -4.49
N SER A 70 -8.71 8.44 -4.25
CA SER A 70 -7.80 9.01 -5.24
C SER A 70 -6.66 8.03 -5.53
N TYR A 71 -6.22 8.02 -6.79
CA TYR A 71 -5.08 7.21 -7.22
C TYR A 71 -3.81 7.57 -6.44
N ASN A 72 -3.59 8.86 -6.16
CA ASN A 72 -2.50 9.34 -5.30
C ASN A 72 -2.48 8.62 -3.93
N SER A 73 -3.62 8.59 -3.23
CA SER A 73 -3.71 7.93 -1.93
C SER A 73 -3.45 6.44 -2.02
N ILE A 74 -3.98 5.77 -3.05
CA ILE A 74 -3.78 4.33 -3.27
C ILE A 74 -2.31 4.03 -3.58
N LEU A 75 -1.68 4.80 -4.46
CA LEU A 75 -0.27 4.63 -4.85
C LEU A 75 0.68 4.83 -3.67
N ARG A 76 0.38 5.77 -2.76
CA ARG A 76 1.15 5.93 -1.51
C ARG A 76 1.06 4.71 -0.59
N VAL A 77 -0.13 4.11 -0.48
CA VAL A 77 -0.29 2.86 0.27
C VAL A 77 0.47 1.72 -0.43
N ILE A 78 0.39 1.60 -1.75
CA ILE A 78 1.17 0.62 -2.51
C ILE A 78 2.68 0.80 -2.28
N ALA A 79 3.19 2.04 -2.32
CA ALA A 79 4.60 2.34 -2.05
C ALA A 79 5.03 1.89 -0.65
N HIS A 80 4.16 2.09 0.35
CA HIS A 80 4.37 1.66 1.73
C HIS A 80 4.37 0.13 1.87
N GLU A 81 3.40 -0.56 1.27
CA GLU A 81 3.32 -2.02 1.34
C GLU A 81 4.45 -2.71 0.58
N ILE A 82 4.92 -2.15 -0.55
CA ILE A 82 6.11 -2.64 -1.25
C ILE A 82 7.38 -2.38 -0.41
N ALA A 83 7.45 -1.27 0.32
CA ALA A 83 8.58 -0.99 1.19
C ALA A 83 8.74 -2.05 2.30
N HIS A 84 7.66 -2.69 2.75
CA HIS A 84 7.75 -3.81 3.69
C HIS A 84 8.46 -5.05 3.11
N HIS A 85 8.45 -5.23 1.78
CA HIS A 85 9.24 -6.27 1.10
C HIS A 85 10.70 -5.86 0.86
N GLN A 86 10.99 -4.56 0.78
CA GLN A 86 12.34 -4.02 0.61
C GLN A 86 13.09 -3.87 1.94
N LYS A 87 12.35 -3.55 3.00
CA LYS A 87 12.84 -3.26 4.35
C LYS A 87 12.02 -4.07 5.34
N LEU A 88 12.48 -5.31 5.54
CA LEU A 88 11.82 -6.26 6.42
C LEU A 88 11.77 -5.72 7.85
N PRO A 89 10.69 -6.05 8.59
CA PRO A 89 10.65 -5.82 10.03
C PRO A 89 11.80 -6.57 10.71
N TYR A 90 12.41 -5.94 11.72
CA TYR A 90 13.47 -6.55 12.51
C TYR A 90 13.10 -6.62 13.99
N ARG A 91 13.80 -7.48 14.74
CA ARG A 91 13.62 -7.62 16.18
C ARG A 91 14.58 -6.71 16.91
N GLN A 92 14.10 -6.03 17.96
CA GLN A 92 14.91 -5.13 18.79
C GLN A 92 14.58 -5.39 20.27
N ARG A 93 15.59 -5.32 21.15
CA ARG A 93 15.36 -5.24 22.59
C ARG A 93 15.00 -3.80 22.99
N TYR A 94 13.90 -3.64 23.70
CA TYR A 94 13.46 -2.35 24.24
C TYR A 94 12.89 -2.55 25.63
N LYS A 95 13.50 -1.91 26.63
CA LYS A 95 13.15 -2.05 28.06
C LYS A 95 13.03 -3.52 28.50
N GLY A 96 13.99 -4.36 28.12
CA GLY A 96 14.01 -5.79 28.46
C GLY A 96 13.12 -6.69 27.57
N HIS A 97 12.23 -6.13 26.75
CA HIS A 97 11.34 -6.92 25.88
C HIS A 97 11.87 -7.02 24.45
N LEU A 98 11.66 -8.17 23.79
CA LEU A 98 11.93 -8.34 22.37
C LEU A 98 10.71 -7.89 21.55
N ILE A 99 10.85 -6.77 20.83
CA ILE A 99 9.78 -6.18 20.02
C ILE A 99 10.09 -6.29 18.53
N ILE A 100 9.05 -6.31 17.69
CA ILE A 100 9.18 -6.26 16.23
C ILE A 100 8.99 -4.82 15.76
N ARG A 101 10.04 -4.23 15.19
CA ARG A 101 9.99 -2.90 14.56
C ARG A 101 9.57 -3.05 13.10
N LYS A 102 8.30 -2.75 12.80
CA LYS A 102 7.77 -2.72 11.43
C LYS A 102 8.04 -1.40 10.73
N HIS A 103 7.89 -0.29 11.46
CA HIS A 103 8.07 1.07 10.95
C HIS A 103 9.21 1.75 11.70
N TYR A 104 10.30 2.03 10.98
CA TYR A 104 11.53 2.61 11.51
C TYR A 104 12.07 3.67 10.52
N PRO A 105 13.00 4.56 10.92
CA PRO A 105 13.41 5.67 10.06
C PRO A 105 13.89 5.26 8.67
N ALA A 106 14.69 4.19 8.57
CA ALA A 106 15.16 3.69 7.27
C ALA A 106 14.02 3.08 6.42
N PHE A 107 12.98 2.53 7.05
CA PHE A 107 11.76 2.13 6.33
C PHE A 107 11.06 3.35 5.72
N TYR A 108 10.84 4.43 6.48
CA TYR A 108 10.20 5.63 5.93
C TYR A 108 11.02 6.29 4.82
N LYS A 109 12.35 6.29 4.93
CA LYS A 109 13.24 6.70 3.83
C LYS A 109 13.01 5.87 2.58
N GLN A 110 12.78 4.56 2.71
CA GLN A 110 12.47 3.68 1.58
C GLN A 110 11.10 3.99 0.97
N VAL A 111 10.07 4.25 1.79
CA VAL A 111 8.75 4.66 1.31
C VAL A 111 8.85 5.94 0.47
N ASN A 112 9.57 6.95 0.96
CA ASN A 112 9.76 8.21 0.23
C ASN A 112 10.48 7.99 -1.10
N LYS A 113 11.55 7.19 -1.12
CA LYS A 113 12.24 6.81 -2.36
C LYS A 113 11.32 6.12 -3.38
N ASN A 114 10.41 5.26 -2.91
CA ASN A 114 9.42 4.61 -3.79
C ASN A 114 8.45 5.63 -4.38
N ILE A 115 7.94 6.56 -3.56
CA ILE A 115 7.03 7.63 -4.01
C ILE A 115 7.73 8.54 -5.03
N GLU A 116 8.99 8.92 -4.80
CA GLU A 116 9.77 9.71 -5.75
C GLU A 116 9.93 9.01 -7.10
N LYS A 117 10.16 7.69 -7.09
CA LYS A 117 10.20 6.90 -8.33
C LYS A 117 8.85 6.89 -9.04
N PHE A 118 7.74 6.81 -8.31
CA PHE A 118 6.41 6.90 -8.91
C PHE A 118 6.14 8.26 -9.53
N LYS A 119 6.52 9.34 -8.85
CA LYS A 119 6.37 10.71 -9.36
C LYS A 119 7.16 10.97 -10.65
N LYS A 120 8.32 10.32 -10.81
CA LYS A 120 9.17 10.44 -12.01
C LYS A 120 8.71 9.55 -13.17
N ASP A 121 7.80 8.62 -12.95
CA ASP A 121 7.29 7.73 -13.99
C ASP A 121 6.21 8.44 -14.82
N GLY A 122 6.25 8.27 -16.14
CA GLY A 122 5.32 8.93 -17.05
C GLY A 122 3.85 8.50 -16.90
N VAL A 123 3.57 7.31 -16.35
CA VAL A 123 2.20 6.82 -16.14
C VAL A 123 1.75 7.08 -14.70
N LEU A 124 2.56 6.67 -13.72
CA LEU A 124 2.18 6.83 -12.31
C LEU A 124 2.22 8.31 -11.86
N GLY A 125 3.13 9.11 -12.43
CA GLY A 125 3.35 10.50 -12.06
C GLY A 125 2.14 11.40 -12.31
N GLU A 126 1.36 11.11 -13.35
CA GLU A 126 0.12 11.84 -13.68
C GLU A 126 -0.90 11.84 -12.54
N HIS A 127 -0.82 10.86 -11.64
CA HIS A 127 -1.72 10.72 -10.50
C HIS A 127 -1.22 11.40 -9.21
N PHE A 128 -0.09 12.09 -9.24
CA PHE A 128 0.48 12.80 -8.09
C PHE A 128 0.29 14.32 -8.11
N ASN A 129 -0.34 14.85 -9.17
CA ASN A 129 -0.71 16.25 -9.33
C ASN A 129 -1.84 16.67 -8.37
#